data_AF-A0A433HKX3-F1
#
_entry.id   AF-A0A433HKX3-F1
#
_cell.length_a   1.000
_cell.length_b   1.000
_cell.length_c   1.000
_cell.angle_alpha   90.00
_cell.angle_beta   90.00
_cell.angle_gamma   90.00
#
_symmetry.space_group_name_H-M   'P 1'
#
loop_
_entity.id
_entity.type
_entity.pdbx_description
1 polymer ?
#
loop_
_entity_poly.entity_id
_entity_poly.type
_entity_poly.pdbx_seq_one_letter_code
_entity_poly.pdbx_strand_id
1 'polypeptide(L)'
;MENQLRELGRNVLVPVNKDAGCVSVYFLEPNIENNNPLFGVVSVWNEKETMDAMTSSEKYGALLRDLRPLVNSVIDKLYLTE
;
A
#
# COMPACT_ATOMS: atom_id res chain seq x y z
N MET A 1 -12.32 -9.33 -10.04
CA MET A 1 -11.20 -9.38 -9.09
C MET A 1 -10.22 -8.22 -9.33
N GLU A 2 -9.60 -8.10 -10.51
CA GLU A 2 -8.66 -6.99 -10.77
C GLU A 2 -9.26 -5.58 -10.61
N ASN A 3 -10.46 -5.32 -11.13
CA ASN A 3 -11.12 -4.01 -10.95
C ASN A 3 -11.38 -3.68 -9.48
N GLN A 4 -11.73 -4.68 -8.65
CA GLN A 4 -11.93 -4.49 -7.22
C GLN A 4 -10.61 -4.17 -6.51
N LEU A 5 -9.50 -4.82 -6.90
CA LEU A 5 -8.16 -4.50 -6.39
C LEU A 5 -7.71 -3.09 -6.79
N ARG A 6 -8.06 -2.65 -8.00
CA ARG A 6 -7.82 -1.27 -8.45
C ARG A 6 -8.61 -0.26 -7.64
N GLU A 7 -9.90 -0.52 -7.40
CA GLU A 7 -10.75 0.34 -6.58
C GLU A 7 -10.26 0.40 -5.13
N LEU A 8 -9.94 -0.75 -4.52
CA LEU A 8 -9.37 -0.82 -3.18
C LEU A 8 -8.02 -0.09 -3.09
N GLY A 9 -7.15 -0.29 -4.09
CA GLY A 9 -5.88 0.39 -4.20
C GLY A 9 -6.02 1.92 -4.24
N ARG A 10 -6.80 2.41 -5.19
CA ARG A 10 -6.95 3.85 -5.46
C ARG A 10 -7.80 4.58 -4.41
N ASN A 11 -8.86 3.96 -3.92
CA ASN A 11 -9.85 4.62 -3.08
C ASN A 11 -9.70 4.31 -1.59
N VAL A 12 -8.87 3.32 -1.21
CA VAL A 12 -8.68 2.94 0.20
C VAL A 12 -7.20 2.96 0.59
N LEU A 13 -6.34 2.18 -0.08
CA LEU A 13 -4.92 2.07 0.29
C LEU A 13 -4.17 3.40 0.10
N VAL A 14 -4.37 4.09 -1.02
CA VAL A 14 -3.75 5.39 -1.30
C VAL A 14 -4.18 6.45 -0.26
N PRO A 15 -5.49 6.67 0.02
CA PRO A 15 -5.92 7.61 1.04
C PRO A 15 -5.41 7.27 2.45
N VAL A 16 -5.41 6.00 2.86
CA VAL A 16 -4.94 5.61 4.20
C VAL A 16 -3.48 6.03 4.45
N ASN A 17 -2.62 5.91 3.43
CA ASN A 17 -1.23 6.37 3.54
C ASN A 17 -1.15 7.90 3.61
N LYS A 18 -1.96 8.63 2.82
CA LYS A 18 -2.01 10.10 2.86
C LYS A 18 -2.50 10.64 4.19
N ASP A 19 -3.59 10.09 4.70
CA ASP A 19 -4.21 10.50 5.97
C ASP A 19 -3.26 10.26 7.15
N ALA A 20 -2.39 9.25 7.05
CA ALA A 20 -1.38 8.93 8.04
C ALA A 20 -0.12 9.82 7.96
N GLY A 21 -0.03 10.73 6.99
CA GLY A 21 1.06 11.71 6.90
C GLY A 21 2.18 11.35 5.92
N CYS A 22 1.97 10.42 4.98
CA CYS A 22 2.94 10.18 3.92
C CYS A 22 3.15 11.44 3.05
N VAL A 23 4.37 11.67 2.59
CA VAL A 23 4.75 12.79 1.72
C VAL A 23 4.20 12.59 0.31
N SER A 24 4.27 11.37 -0.18
CA SER A 24 3.85 10.99 -1.52
C SER A 24 3.40 9.55 -1.53
N VAL A 25 2.43 9.24 -2.37
CA VAL A 25 1.94 7.88 -2.52
C VAL A 25 1.58 7.60 -3.97
N TYR A 26 1.98 6.44 -4.45
CA TYR A 26 1.82 6.00 -5.83
C TYR A 26 1.13 4.64 -5.83
N PHE A 27 0.11 4.49 -6.67
CA PHE A 27 -0.50 3.19 -6.91
C PHE A 27 0.21 2.51 -8.07
N LEU A 28 0.65 1.27 -7.84
CA LEU A 28 1.27 0.42 -8.84
C LEU A 28 0.23 -0.55 -9.38
N GLU A 29 0.07 -0.55 -10.71
CA GLU A 29 -0.73 -1.53 -11.43
C GLU A 29 0.20 -2.52 -12.15
N PRO A 30 -0.27 -3.77 -12.37
CA PRO A 30 0.43 -4.72 -13.20
C PRO A 30 0.68 -4.11 -14.58
N ASN A 31 1.93 -4.19 -15.02
CA ASN A 31 2.35 -3.69 -16.32
C ASN A 31 3.34 -4.68 -16.94
N ILE A 32 2.99 -5.18 -18.12
CA ILE A 32 3.77 -6.14 -18.90
C ILE A 32 5.10 -5.51 -19.36
N GLU A 33 5.10 -4.24 -19.76
CA GLU A 33 6.29 -3.54 -20.26
C GLU A 33 7.37 -3.38 -19.19
N ASN A 34 6.95 -3.21 -17.93
CA ASN A 34 7.84 -3.09 -16.79
C ASN A 34 8.05 -4.42 -16.05
N ASN A 35 7.56 -5.54 -16.62
CA ASN A 35 7.58 -6.87 -16.01
C ASN A 35 7.08 -6.88 -14.54
N ASN A 36 6.07 -6.05 -14.24
CA ASN A 36 5.46 -5.96 -12.93
C ASN A 36 4.15 -6.76 -12.91
N PRO A 37 4.09 -7.93 -12.26
CA PRO A 37 2.86 -8.68 -12.12
C PRO A 37 2.02 -8.23 -10.91
N LEU A 38 2.46 -7.25 -10.12
CA LEU A 38 1.89 -6.93 -8.81
C LEU A 38 1.06 -5.65 -8.81
N PHE A 39 -0.01 -5.66 -8.03
CA PHE A 39 -0.65 -4.45 -7.52
C PHE A 39 0.05 -4.02 -6.23
N GLY A 40 0.17 -2.72 -6.00
CA GLY A 40 0.75 -2.23 -4.76
C GLY A 40 0.60 -0.75 -4.56
N VAL A 41 1.05 -0.28 -3.40
CA VAL A 41 1.17 1.13 -3.09
C VAL A 41 2.60 1.40 -2.65
N VAL A 42 3.21 2.44 -3.19
CA VAL A 42 4.51 2.95 -2.77
C VAL A 42 4.29 4.28 -2.10
N SER A 43 4.63 4.37 -0.82
CA SER A 43 4.51 5.58 0.00
C SER A 43 5.89 6.08 0.41
N VAL A 44 6.09 7.39 0.37
CA VAL A 44 7.29 8.09 0.82
C VAL A 44 7.00 8.79 2.14
N TRP A 45 7.89 8.65 3.11
CA TRP A 45 7.71 9.16 4.48
C TRP A 45 8.90 10.02 4.88
N ASN A 46 8.64 11.11 5.61
CA ASN A 46 9.69 11.93 6.21
C ASN A 46 10.25 11.30 7.49
N GLU A 47 9.37 10.66 8.27
CA GLU A 47 9.68 10.11 9.60
C GLU A 47 9.28 8.64 9.64
N LYS A 48 10.21 7.80 10.11
CA LYS A 48 9.97 6.36 10.23
C LYS A 48 8.93 6.06 11.31
N GLU A 49 8.94 6.81 12.41
CA GLU A 49 8.05 6.64 13.54
C GLU A 49 6.58 6.80 13.13
N THR A 50 6.30 7.77 12.25
CA THR A 50 4.95 8.02 11.70
C THR A 50 4.48 6.85 10.82
N MET A 51 5.37 6.29 9.99
CA MET A 51 5.09 5.08 9.20
C MET A 51 4.86 3.86 10.11
N ASP A 52 5.70 3.67 11.13
CA ASP A 52 5.60 2.55 12.07
C ASP A 52 4.28 2.61 12.87
N ALA A 53 3.86 3.81 13.28
CA ALA A 53 2.57 4.02 13.94
C ALA A 53 1.38 3.67 13.04
N MET A 54 1.44 4.04 11.75
CA MET A 54 0.40 3.71 10.78
C MET A 54 0.31 2.19 10.54
N THR A 55 1.46 1.55 10.29
CA THR A 55 1.52 0.11 10.00
C THR A 55 1.11 -0.76 11.19
N SER A 56 1.31 -0.26 12.41
CA SER A 56 0.87 -0.91 13.66
C SER A 56 -0.58 -0.60 14.03
N SER A 57 -1.27 0.27 13.28
CA SER A 57 -2.64 0.67 13.61
C SER A 57 -3.66 -0.44 13.35
N GLU A 58 -4.69 -0.51 14.19
CA GLU A 58 -5.80 -1.46 14.00
C GLU A 58 -6.50 -1.26 12.65
N LYS A 59 -6.63 -0.01 12.20
CA LYS A 59 -7.24 0.36 10.92
C LYS A 59 -6.46 -0.27 9.75
N TYR A 60 -5.14 -0.17 9.75
CA TYR A 60 -4.31 -0.76 8.71
C TYR A 60 -4.33 -2.29 8.78
N GLY A 61 -4.25 -2.85 9.99
CA GLY A 61 -4.36 -4.30 10.20
C GLY A 61 -5.71 -4.88 9.75
N ALA A 62 -6.81 -4.19 9.98
CA ALA A 62 -8.13 -4.57 9.48
C ALA A 62 -8.18 -4.57 7.94
N LEU A 63 -7.64 -3.52 7.32
CA LEU A 63 -7.57 -3.40 5.87
C LEU A 63 -6.76 -4.54 5.23
N LEU A 64 -5.62 -4.92 5.81
CA LEU A 64 -4.83 -6.06 5.33
C LEU A 64 -5.59 -7.39 5.45
N ARG A 65 -6.40 -7.56 6.51
CA ARG A 65 -7.26 -8.74 6.67
C ARG A 65 -8.35 -8.80 5.61
N ASP A 66 -8.95 -7.66 5.26
CA ASP A 66 -9.99 -7.58 4.22
C ASP A 66 -9.43 -7.83 2.81
N LEU A 67 -8.16 -7.49 2.58
CA LEU A 67 -7.47 -7.79 1.32
C LEU A 67 -7.06 -9.25 1.17
N ARG A 68 -6.79 -9.96 2.29
CA ARG A 68 -6.24 -11.32 2.29
C ARG A 68 -7.04 -12.34 1.47
N PRO A 69 -8.39 -12.33 1.43
CA PRO A 69 -9.16 -13.25 0.58
C PRO A 69 -9.07 -12.92 -0.91
N LEU A 70 -8.65 -11.70 -1.27
CA LEU A 70 -8.63 -11.19 -2.64
C LEU A 70 -7.26 -11.35 -3.33
N VAL A 71 -6.22 -11.72 -2.57
CA VAL A 71 -4.83 -11.81 -3.06
C VAL A 71 -4.16 -13.10 -2.57
N ASN A 72 -3.18 -13.59 -3.33
CA ASN A 72 -2.41 -14.77 -2.94
C ASN A 72 -1.42 -14.48 -1.81
N SER A 73 -0.86 -13.26 -1.79
CA SER A 73 0.10 -12.82 -0.77
C SER A 73 0.10 -11.30 -0.65
N VAL A 74 0.54 -10.82 0.52
CA VAL A 74 0.80 -9.40 0.80
C VAL A 74 2.28 -9.28 1.15
N ILE A 75 2.97 -8.31 0.54
CA ILE A 75 4.40 -8.07 0.74
C ILE A 75 4.58 -6.61 1.16
N ASP A 76 5.37 -6.38 2.20
CA ASP A 76 5.78 -5.05 2.64
C ASP A 76 7.31 -4.93 2.56
N LYS A 77 7.81 -3.78 2.10
CA LYS A 77 9.25 -3.52 1.90
C LYS A 77 9.58 -2.08 2.26
N LEU A 78 10.56 -1.90 3.15
CA LEU A 78 11.14 -0.62 3.50
C LEU A 78 12.45 -0.39 2.73
N TYR A 79 12.55 0.76 2.06
CA TYR A 79 13.77 1.22 1.41
C TYR A 79 14.23 2.50 2.11
N LEU A 80 15.48 2.52 2.57
CA LEU A 80 16.12 3.67 3.18
C LEU A 80 17.12 4.26 2.19
N THR A 81 17.09 5.57 2.00
CA THR A 81 18.16 6.30 1.31
C THR A 81 19.12 6.82 2.37
N GLU A 82 20.42 6.59 2.17
CA GLU A 82 21.50 7.13 3.01
C GLU A 82 21.58 8.67 2.95
#